data_AF-A0A6P1DZF8-F1
#
_entry.id   AF-A0A6P1DZF8-F1
#
_cell.length_a   1.000
_cell.length_b   1.000
_cell.length_c   1.000
_cell.angle_alpha   90.00
_cell.angle_beta   90.00
_cell.angle_gamma   90.00
#
_symmetry.space_group_name_H-M   'P 1'
#
loop_
_entity.id
_entity.type
_entity.pdbx_description
1 polymer ?
#
loop_
_entity_poly.entity_id
_entity_poly.type
_entity_poly.pdbx_seq_one_letter_code
_entity_poly.pdbx_strand_id
1 'polypeptide(L)'
;MRPRLLLVLSLVCLAAALAGCKTLVRESVPGDWVEVPPGSAVRFNRPIEISPGRARAFLTTGSALAEGTSCAVEVRRIDHEKPQAVAAGTYQITRVQNDLALVSKVDDPSRGAVRFQLAGHGDSGGSQMVRFGYHFWLDDGQDPNLMRMTCLGRLDDPAYTRPPTLEEIRAVLGDQATLELAGQPVEPKP
;
A
#
# COMPACT_ATOMS: atom_id res chain seq x y z
N MET A 1 43.06 7.12 28.03
CA MET A 1 42.08 6.38 27.20
C MET A 1 42.39 6.65 25.73
N ARG A 2 42.50 5.60 24.90
CA ARG A 2 43.11 5.69 23.56
C ARG A 2 42.12 6.33 22.55
N PRO A 3 42.47 7.45 21.88
CA PRO A 3 41.57 8.16 20.94
C PRO A 3 41.09 7.28 19.77
N ARG A 4 41.83 6.22 19.43
CA ARG A 4 41.43 5.20 18.45
C ARG A 4 40.20 4.39 18.88
N LEU A 5 40.00 4.16 20.19
CA LEU A 5 38.86 3.40 20.70
C LEU A 5 37.55 4.22 20.60
N LEU A 6 37.64 5.53 20.87
CA LEU A 6 36.53 6.47 20.73
C LEU A 6 36.08 6.59 19.27
N LEU A 7 37.03 6.70 18.32
CA LEU A 7 36.73 6.78 16.89
C LEU A 7 36.00 5.51 16.38
N VAL A 8 36.47 4.33 16.78
CA VAL A 8 35.85 3.05 16.40
C VAL A 8 34.44 2.92 16.99
N LEU A 9 34.23 3.30 18.26
CA LEU A 9 32.89 3.31 18.86
C LEU A 9 31.93 4.25 18.13
N SER A 10 32.39 5.46 17.76
CA SER A 10 31.55 6.40 17.01
C SER A 10 31.16 5.90 15.61
N LEU A 11 32.07 5.22 14.89
CA LEU A 11 31.74 4.62 13.60
C LEU A 11 30.75 3.45 13.73
N VAL A 12 30.91 2.60 14.76
CA VAL A 12 29.99 1.49 15.01
C VAL A 12 28.61 1.99 15.43
N CYS A 13 28.52 2.99 16.30
CA CYS A 13 27.25 3.60 16.67
C CYS A 13 26.56 4.30 15.49
N LEU A 14 27.33 4.98 14.62
CA LEU A 14 26.78 5.62 13.43
C LEU A 14 26.25 4.57 12.43
N ALA A 15 27.00 3.49 12.21
CA ALA A 15 26.56 2.37 11.36
C ALA A 15 25.32 1.66 11.92
N ALA A 16 25.23 1.47 13.24
CA ALA A 16 24.06 0.88 13.89
C ALA A 16 22.83 1.80 13.83
N ALA A 17 23.02 3.12 13.91
CA ALA A 17 21.94 4.11 13.78
C ALA A 17 21.37 4.21 12.35
N LEU A 18 22.11 3.72 11.35
CA LEU A 18 21.67 3.67 9.94
C LEU A 18 20.88 2.40 9.59
N ALA A 19 20.72 1.45 10.53
CA ALA A 19 19.82 0.32 10.36
C ALA A 19 18.36 0.80 10.43
N GLY A 20 17.82 1.24 9.29
CA GLY A 20 16.46 1.75 9.18
C GLY A 20 15.41 0.71 9.60
N CYS A 21 14.28 1.19 10.14
CA CYS A 21 13.12 0.35 10.42
C CYS A 21 12.66 -0.35 9.14
N LYS A 22 12.66 -1.68 9.15
CA LYS A 22 12.14 -2.49 8.05
C LYS A 22 10.61 -2.62 8.18
N THR A 23 9.91 -2.44 7.08
CA THR A 23 8.47 -2.71 6.99
C THR A 23 8.25 -4.20 6.79
N LEU A 24 7.51 -4.84 7.70
CA LEU A 24 7.10 -6.23 7.56
C LEU A 24 5.70 -6.31 6.95
N VAL A 25 5.47 -7.34 6.14
CA VAL A 25 4.17 -7.66 5.55
C VAL A 25 3.81 -9.06 6.00
N ARG A 26 2.55 -9.26 6.40
CA ARG A 26 2.08 -10.59 6.79
C ARG A 26 1.87 -11.47 5.56
N GLU A 27 2.29 -12.73 5.62
CA GLU A 27 2.14 -13.66 4.50
C GLU A 27 0.68 -14.07 4.27
N SER A 28 -0.01 -14.51 5.32
CA SER A 28 -1.41 -14.99 5.30
C SER A 28 -2.07 -14.85 6.69
N VAL A 29 -3.35 -15.21 6.82
CA VAL A 29 -4.08 -15.23 8.10
C VAL A 29 -4.67 -16.63 8.38
N PRO A 30 -4.14 -17.38 9.38
CA PRO A 30 -2.93 -17.12 10.17
C PRO A 30 -1.65 -17.31 9.33
N GLY A 31 -0.57 -16.60 9.68
CA GLY A 31 0.70 -16.64 8.95
C GLY A 31 1.73 -15.68 9.53
N ASP A 32 2.99 -15.85 9.10
CA ASP A 32 4.16 -15.12 9.59
C ASP A 32 4.27 -13.70 9.03
N TRP A 33 5.07 -12.88 9.71
CA TRP A 33 5.48 -11.56 9.23
C TRP A 33 6.81 -11.68 8.49
N VAL A 34 6.80 -11.34 7.21
CA VAL A 34 7.96 -11.47 6.33
C VAL A 34 8.43 -10.10 5.85
N GLU A 35 9.72 -9.99 5.57
CA GLU A 35 10.28 -8.83 4.89
C GLU A 35 9.95 -8.91 3.39
N VAL A 36 9.85 -7.75 2.74
CA VAL A 36 9.95 -7.64 1.28
C VAL A 36 11.42 -7.36 0.96
N PRO A 37 12.21 -8.38 0.57
CA PRO A 37 13.65 -8.22 0.43
C PRO A 37 14.02 -7.29 -0.73
N PRO A 38 15.18 -6.60 -0.67
CA PRO A 38 15.72 -5.90 -1.82
C PRO A 38 15.83 -6.81 -3.05
N GLY A 39 15.51 -6.28 -4.23
CA GLY A 39 15.41 -7.03 -5.49
C GLY A 39 14.04 -7.66 -5.74
N SER A 40 13.08 -7.48 -4.83
CA SER A 40 11.66 -7.79 -5.10
C SER A 40 11.10 -6.81 -6.14
N ALA A 41 10.12 -7.25 -6.92
CA ALA A 41 9.56 -6.48 -8.01
C ALA A 41 8.05 -6.64 -8.15
N VAL A 42 7.41 -5.70 -8.84
CA VAL A 42 6.06 -5.86 -9.38
C VAL A 42 6.17 -6.01 -10.88
N ARG A 43 5.67 -7.13 -11.41
CA ARG A 43 5.56 -7.36 -12.86
C ARG A 43 4.15 -7.04 -13.32
N PHE A 44 3.99 -6.02 -14.15
CA PHE A 44 2.73 -5.74 -14.86
C PHE A 44 2.67 -6.62 -16.12
N ASN A 45 1.68 -7.51 -16.17
CA ASN A 45 1.53 -8.49 -17.26
C ASN A 45 0.91 -7.87 -18.53
N ARG A 46 0.27 -6.71 -18.39
CA ARG A 46 -0.28 -5.90 -19.47
C ARG A 46 -0.14 -4.42 -19.12
N PRO A 47 -0.23 -3.51 -20.11
CA PRO A 47 -0.28 -2.08 -19.83
C PRO A 47 -1.44 -1.76 -18.88
N ILE A 48 -1.21 -0.88 -17.91
CA ILE A 48 -2.22 -0.42 -16.96
C ILE A 48 -2.69 0.96 -17.38
N GLU A 49 -3.94 1.05 -17.86
CA GLU A 49 -4.54 2.30 -18.29
C GLU A 49 -5.05 3.12 -17.10
N ILE A 50 -4.74 4.41 -17.11
CA ILE A 50 -5.17 5.41 -16.14
C ILE A 50 -6.07 6.40 -16.88
N SER A 51 -7.32 6.48 -16.46
CA SER A 51 -8.31 7.36 -17.08
C SER A 51 -7.91 8.84 -16.95
N PRO A 52 -8.35 9.70 -17.90
CA PRO A 52 -8.14 11.13 -17.81
C PRO A 52 -8.58 11.71 -16.45
N GLY A 53 -7.81 12.65 -15.92
CA GLY A 53 -8.08 13.31 -14.64
C GLY A 53 -7.88 12.42 -13.41
N ARG A 54 -7.23 11.25 -13.55
CA ARG A 54 -6.92 10.34 -12.45
C ARG A 54 -5.42 10.20 -12.27
N ALA A 55 -4.98 10.11 -11.01
CA ALA A 55 -3.60 9.78 -10.66
C ALA A 55 -3.39 8.28 -10.44
N ARG A 56 -4.45 7.46 -10.52
CA ARG A 56 -4.39 6.04 -10.18
C ARG A 56 -5.36 5.18 -10.95
N ALA A 57 -4.95 3.94 -11.23
CA ALA A 57 -5.77 2.87 -11.77
C ALA A 57 -5.78 1.68 -10.80
N PHE A 58 -6.96 1.11 -10.56
CA PHE A 58 -7.12 -0.05 -9.69
C PHE A 58 -6.87 -1.34 -10.46
N LEU A 59 -6.12 -2.26 -9.84
CA LEU A 59 -5.72 -3.54 -10.44
C LEU A 59 -6.76 -4.67 -10.22
N THR A 60 -7.77 -4.42 -9.38
CA THR A 60 -8.83 -5.37 -9.05
C THR A 60 -9.81 -5.56 -10.22
N THR A 61 -10.13 -6.81 -10.55
CA THR A 61 -11.27 -7.18 -11.38
C THR A 61 -12.50 -7.45 -10.52
N GLY A 62 -13.55 -6.64 -10.66
CA GLY A 62 -14.89 -6.89 -10.08
C GLY A 62 -15.20 -6.22 -8.74
N SER A 63 -16.49 -6.24 -8.37
CA SER A 63 -17.23 -5.47 -7.34
C SER A 63 -16.72 -5.50 -5.88
N ALA A 64 -15.50 -5.95 -5.61
CA ALA A 64 -14.88 -6.03 -4.28
C ALA A 64 -14.38 -4.67 -3.72
N LEU A 65 -14.56 -3.58 -4.46
CA LEU A 65 -13.93 -2.28 -4.22
C LEU A 65 -14.39 -1.54 -2.96
N ALA A 66 -15.60 -1.79 -2.46
CA ALA A 66 -16.14 -1.00 -1.35
C ALA A 66 -15.60 -1.43 0.02
N GLU A 67 -15.32 -2.72 0.22
CA GLU A 67 -15.00 -3.28 1.54
C GLU A 67 -13.77 -4.20 1.55
N GLY A 68 -13.28 -4.70 0.40
CA GLY A 68 -12.18 -5.67 0.35
C GLY A 68 -10.77 -5.05 0.27
N THR A 69 -9.76 -5.91 0.18
CA THR A 69 -8.40 -5.50 -0.21
C THR A 69 -8.42 -4.91 -1.62
N SER A 70 -7.66 -3.83 -1.85
CA SER A 70 -7.53 -3.22 -3.18
C SER A 70 -6.10 -2.76 -3.44
N CYS A 71 -5.59 -2.97 -4.64
CA CYS A 71 -4.32 -2.42 -5.10
C CYS A 71 -4.55 -1.45 -6.25
N ALA A 72 -3.80 -0.35 -6.26
CA ALA A 72 -3.82 0.63 -7.34
C ALA A 72 -2.40 1.04 -7.73
N VAL A 73 -2.16 1.22 -9.02
CA VAL A 73 -0.95 1.86 -9.54
C VAL A 73 -1.17 3.36 -9.54
N GLU A 74 -0.18 4.11 -9.06
CA GLU A 74 -0.20 5.56 -9.01
C GLU A 74 0.89 6.17 -9.90
N VAL A 75 0.55 7.30 -10.52
CA VAL A 75 1.45 8.12 -11.33
C VAL A 75 1.65 9.52 -10.75
N ARG A 76 2.75 10.16 -11.14
CA ARG A 76 3.14 11.49 -10.64
C ARG A 76 2.36 12.63 -11.30
N ARG A 77 2.20 12.56 -12.62
CA ARG A 77 1.56 13.60 -13.43
C ARG A 77 0.25 13.09 -13.99
N ILE A 78 -0.81 13.87 -13.76
CA ILE A 78 -2.16 13.62 -14.26
C ILE A 78 -2.30 14.28 -15.63
N ASP A 79 -2.76 13.52 -16.62
CA ASP A 79 -3.28 14.08 -17.87
C ASP A 79 -4.80 14.22 -17.73
N HIS A 80 -5.32 15.43 -17.93
CA HIS A 80 -6.75 15.73 -17.77
C HIS A 80 -7.57 15.41 -19.03
N GLU A 81 -6.91 15.23 -20.18
CA GLU A 81 -7.56 15.12 -21.48
C GLU A 81 -7.44 13.73 -22.07
N LYS A 82 -6.30 13.06 -21.86
CA LYS A 82 -5.98 11.78 -22.49
C LYS A 82 -5.74 10.67 -21.48
N PRO A 83 -6.12 9.41 -21.81
CA PRO A 83 -5.69 8.27 -21.03
C PRO A 83 -4.17 8.18 -21.00
N GLN A 84 -3.63 7.86 -19.83
CA GLN A 84 -2.21 7.55 -19.65
C GLN A 84 -2.08 6.04 -19.47
N ALA A 85 -0.92 5.48 -19.78
CA ALA A 85 -0.67 4.06 -19.54
C ALA A 85 0.69 3.88 -18.88
N VAL A 86 0.73 3.00 -17.89
CA VAL A 86 1.98 2.41 -17.41
C VAL A 86 2.24 1.17 -18.25
N ALA A 87 3.44 1.06 -18.80
CA ALA A 87 3.79 -0.05 -19.68
C ALA A 87 3.76 -1.41 -18.95
N ALA A 88 3.54 -2.49 -19.70
CA ALA A 88 3.84 -3.83 -19.20
C ALA A 88 5.35 -3.95 -18.98
N GLY A 89 5.77 -4.61 -17.90
CA GLY A 89 7.17 -4.64 -17.52
C GLY A 89 7.37 -5.08 -16.08
N THR A 90 8.64 -5.16 -15.67
CA THR A 90 9.03 -5.52 -14.30
C THR A 90 9.66 -4.32 -13.63
N TYR A 91 9.04 -3.86 -12.56
CA TYR A 91 9.41 -2.65 -11.85
C TYR A 91 9.93 -3.01 -10.46
N GLN A 92 11.18 -2.66 -10.19
CA GLN A 92 11.83 -2.99 -8.93
C GLN A 92 11.18 -2.24 -7.77
N ILE A 93 10.97 -2.91 -6.64
CA ILE A 93 10.48 -2.29 -5.42
C ILE A 93 11.68 -1.66 -4.72
N THR A 94 11.70 -0.33 -4.66
CA THR A 94 12.78 0.43 -4.03
C THR A 94 12.52 0.66 -2.54
N ARG A 95 11.25 0.67 -2.13
CA ARG A 95 10.86 0.89 -0.73
C ARG A 95 9.44 0.38 -0.45
N VAL A 96 9.25 -0.21 0.73
CA VAL A 96 7.92 -0.54 1.27
C VAL A 96 7.64 0.33 2.50
N GLN A 97 6.48 0.98 2.52
CA GLN A 97 6.07 1.90 3.58
C GLN A 97 4.64 1.59 4.02
N ASN A 98 4.37 1.61 5.33
CA ASN A 98 3.00 1.53 5.84
C ASN A 98 2.17 2.75 5.42
N ASP A 99 0.90 2.53 5.12
CA ASP A 99 -0.07 3.56 4.75
C ASP A 99 -1.36 3.45 5.59
N LEU A 100 -2.04 4.58 5.73
CA LEU A 100 -3.32 4.73 6.41
C LEU A 100 -4.22 5.68 5.60
N ALA A 101 -5.29 5.14 5.03
CA ALA A 101 -6.34 5.95 4.42
C ALA A 101 -7.49 6.16 5.40
N LEU A 102 -7.76 7.42 5.76
CA LEU A 102 -8.92 7.82 6.55
C LEU A 102 -10.12 8.01 5.62
N VAL A 103 -11.27 7.43 5.96
CA VAL A 103 -12.52 7.58 5.21
C VAL A 103 -13.59 8.12 6.15
N SER A 104 -13.93 9.40 5.97
CA SER A 104 -15.04 10.00 6.69
C SER A 104 -16.36 9.49 6.12
N LYS A 105 -17.13 8.78 6.94
CA LYS A 105 -18.53 8.48 6.63
C LYS A 105 -19.37 9.68 7.07
N VAL A 106 -19.99 10.37 6.11
CA VAL A 106 -21.02 11.37 6.42
C VAL A 106 -22.31 10.60 6.58
N ASP A 107 -22.74 10.35 7.82
CA ASP A 107 -24.08 9.82 8.07
C ASP A 107 -25.09 10.93 7.71
N ASP A 108 -25.99 10.65 6.76
CA ASP A 108 -27.02 11.60 6.32
C ASP A 108 -28.03 11.85 7.46
N PRO A 109 -28.11 13.06 8.02
CA PRO A 109 -28.98 13.36 9.15
C PRO A 109 -30.48 13.34 8.78
N SER A 110 -30.86 13.14 7.52
CA SER A 110 -32.25 13.22 7.06
C SER A 110 -33.11 11.96 7.27
N ARG A 111 -32.57 10.87 7.85
CA ARG A 111 -33.29 9.58 8.03
C ARG A 111 -33.54 9.10 9.46
N GLY A 112 -33.36 9.94 10.48
CA GLY A 112 -33.65 9.56 11.87
C GLY A 112 -34.23 10.71 12.66
N ALA A 113 -35.38 10.49 13.30
CA ALA A 113 -36.06 11.45 14.16
C ALA A 113 -35.08 12.22 15.07
N VAL A 114 -35.26 13.54 15.14
CA VAL A 114 -34.49 14.46 15.98
C VAL A 114 -34.42 13.93 17.40
N ARG A 115 -33.26 13.37 17.78
CA ARG A 115 -32.96 12.98 19.16
C ARG A 115 -32.13 14.10 19.78
N PHE A 116 -32.68 14.75 20.80
CA PHE A 116 -31.92 15.66 21.65
C PHE A 116 -30.83 14.85 22.39
N GLN A 117 -29.58 14.98 21.97
CA GLN A 117 -28.42 14.52 22.73
C GLN A 117 -27.97 15.63 23.68
N LEU A 118 -27.95 15.32 24.98
CA LEU A 118 -27.31 16.17 25.98
C LEU A 118 -25.81 16.27 25.68
N ALA A 119 -25.27 17.49 25.80
CA ALA A 119 -23.86 17.79 25.64
C ALA A 119 -23.01 17.10 26.73
N GLY A 120 -22.69 15.83 26.50
CA GLY A 120 -21.52 15.16 27.04
C GLY A 120 -20.40 15.20 25.99
N HIS A 121 -19.15 15.25 26.41
CA HIS A 121 -17.98 15.15 25.53
C HIS A 121 -18.07 13.85 24.69
N GLY A 122 -18.50 13.94 23.43
CA GLY A 122 -18.57 12.81 22.50
C GLY A 122 -19.59 13.04 21.38
N ASP A 123 -19.19 12.68 20.16
CA ASP A 123 -20.07 12.30 19.05
C ASP A 123 -20.82 13.39 18.28
N SER A 124 -20.09 14.08 17.40
CA SER A 124 -20.61 14.28 16.04
C SER A 124 -20.53 12.92 15.33
N GLY A 125 -21.63 12.17 15.42
CA GLY A 125 -21.72 10.73 15.16
C GLY A 125 -21.49 10.28 13.73
N GLY A 126 -20.22 10.03 13.40
CA GLY A 126 -19.81 9.08 12.36
C GLY A 126 -18.58 8.33 12.86
N SER A 127 -18.59 6.99 12.82
CA SER A 127 -17.37 6.22 13.09
C SER A 127 -16.36 6.49 11.97
N GLN A 128 -15.13 6.88 12.34
CA GLN A 128 -14.05 7.08 11.39
C GLN A 128 -13.59 5.71 10.89
N MET A 129 -14.00 5.34 9.67
CA MET A 129 -13.52 4.12 9.04
C MET A 129 -12.13 4.36 8.46
N VAL A 130 -11.26 3.34 8.52
CA VAL A 130 -9.90 3.43 8.03
C VAL A 130 -9.50 2.22 7.20
N ARG A 131 -8.46 2.39 6.39
CA ARG A 131 -7.80 1.31 5.66
C ARG A 131 -6.30 1.38 5.89
N PHE A 132 -5.76 0.39 6.59
CA PHE A 132 -4.32 0.20 6.68
C PHE A 132 -3.81 -0.47 5.41
N GLY A 133 -2.56 -0.19 5.03
CA GLY A 133 -1.98 -0.78 3.85
C GLY A 133 -0.50 -0.51 3.68
N TYR A 134 -0.04 -0.67 2.45
CA TYR A 134 1.35 -0.47 2.06
C TYR A 134 1.45 0.32 0.76
N HIS A 135 2.46 1.18 0.71
CA HIS A 135 3.03 1.71 -0.51
C HIS A 135 4.25 0.87 -0.90
N PHE A 136 4.21 0.30 -2.10
CA PHE A 136 5.36 -0.29 -2.79
C PHE A 136 5.88 0.74 -3.79
N TRP A 137 6.93 1.47 -3.41
CA TRP A 137 7.57 2.44 -4.29
C TRP A 137 8.32 1.70 -5.39
N LEU A 138 8.04 2.09 -6.64
CA LEU A 138 8.55 1.41 -7.82
C LEU A 138 9.66 2.25 -8.45
N ASP A 139 10.70 1.59 -8.96
CA ASP A 139 11.72 2.22 -9.77
C ASP A 139 11.10 2.78 -11.06
N ASP A 140 11.38 4.06 -11.35
CA ASP A 140 10.77 4.81 -12.45
C ASP A 140 11.70 4.94 -13.67
N GLY A 141 12.82 4.20 -13.70
CA GLY A 141 13.77 4.24 -14.81
C GLY A 141 13.18 3.89 -16.18
N GLN A 142 12.23 2.95 -16.24
CA GLN A 142 11.53 2.58 -17.48
C GLN A 142 10.30 3.46 -17.78
N ASP A 143 9.70 4.04 -16.74
CA ASP A 143 8.52 4.90 -16.84
C ASP A 143 8.64 6.03 -15.81
N PRO A 144 9.18 7.21 -16.20
CA PRO A 144 9.42 8.31 -15.27
C PRO A 144 8.16 8.88 -14.63
N ASN A 145 6.97 8.54 -15.14
CA ASN A 145 5.71 8.98 -14.55
C ASN A 145 5.18 7.98 -13.51
N LEU A 146 5.69 6.75 -13.48
CA LEU A 146 5.33 5.75 -12.48
C LEU A 146 5.82 6.18 -11.09
N MET A 147 4.99 5.95 -10.08
CA MET A 147 5.33 6.27 -8.69
C MET A 147 5.40 5.05 -7.80
N ARG A 148 4.27 4.38 -7.61
CA ARG A 148 4.12 3.31 -6.63
C ARG A 148 2.89 2.48 -6.93
N MET A 149 2.85 1.29 -6.33
CA MET A 149 1.62 0.54 -6.15
C MET A 149 1.18 0.67 -4.69
N THR A 150 -0.08 0.99 -4.47
CA THR A 150 -0.68 1.12 -3.13
C THR A 150 -1.70 0.04 -2.93
N CYS A 151 -1.51 -0.80 -1.91
CA CYS A 151 -2.43 -1.85 -1.53
C CYS A 151 -3.01 -1.57 -0.15
N LEU A 152 -4.33 -1.43 -0.09
CA LEU A 152 -5.08 -1.14 1.12
C LEU A 152 -5.93 -2.35 1.50
N GLY A 153 -6.03 -2.62 2.80
CA GLY A 153 -6.88 -3.67 3.36
C GLY A 153 -8.35 -3.27 3.38
N ARG A 154 -9.12 -4.00 4.18
CA ARG A 154 -10.56 -3.78 4.37
C ARG A 154 -10.86 -2.43 5.00
N LEU A 155 -11.95 -1.81 4.57
CA LEU A 155 -12.51 -0.62 5.20
C LEU A 155 -13.28 -1.05 6.46
N ASP A 156 -12.80 -0.67 7.64
CA ASP A 156 -13.47 -0.99 8.91
C ASP A 156 -13.08 0.03 9.99
N ASP A 157 -13.66 -0.11 11.17
CA ASP A 157 -13.19 0.56 12.39
C ASP A 157 -11.69 0.25 12.64
N PRO A 158 -10.89 1.24 13.10
CA PRO A 158 -9.48 1.05 13.40
C PRO A 158 -9.16 -0.17 14.28
N ALA A 159 -10.06 -0.55 15.19
CA ALA A 159 -9.87 -1.71 16.07
C ALA A 159 -10.04 -3.07 15.36
N TYR A 160 -10.72 -3.10 14.20
CA TYR A 160 -11.10 -4.34 13.51
C TYR A 160 -10.54 -4.45 12.07
N THR A 161 -9.90 -3.41 11.56
CA THR A 161 -9.17 -3.47 10.29
C THR A 161 -7.70 -3.84 10.47
N ARG A 162 -7.06 -4.25 9.38
CA ARG A 162 -5.64 -4.59 9.29
C ARG A 162 -5.12 -4.29 7.88
N PRO A 163 -3.80 -4.14 7.69
CA PRO A 163 -3.22 -4.14 6.36
C PRO A 163 -3.45 -5.50 5.67
N PRO A 164 -3.41 -5.54 4.33
CA PRO A 164 -3.62 -6.77 3.58
C PRO A 164 -2.42 -7.72 3.73
N THR A 165 -2.64 -9.02 3.58
CA THR A 165 -1.54 -10.00 3.51
C THR A 165 -0.94 -10.08 2.11
N LEU A 166 0.23 -10.70 1.97
CA LEU A 166 0.82 -10.98 0.66
C LEU A 166 -0.09 -11.87 -0.19
N GLU A 167 -0.74 -12.86 0.41
CA GLU A 167 -1.74 -13.70 -0.26
C GLU A 167 -2.91 -12.86 -0.81
N GLU A 168 -3.47 -11.96 0.00
CA GLU A 168 -4.57 -11.07 -0.43
C GLU A 168 -4.13 -10.09 -1.51
N ILE A 169 -2.91 -9.56 -1.41
CA ILE A 169 -2.32 -8.70 -2.45
C ILE A 169 -2.22 -9.50 -3.75
N ARG A 170 -1.61 -10.69 -3.74
CA ARG A 170 -1.46 -11.54 -4.93
C ARG A 170 -2.82 -11.89 -5.55
N ALA A 171 -3.81 -12.23 -4.73
CA ALA A 171 -5.17 -12.51 -5.19
C ALA A 171 -5.81 -11.31 -5.91
N VAL A 172 -5.62 -10.10 -5.35
CA VAL A 172 -6.15 -8.85 -5.93
C VAL A 172 -5.44 -8.45 -7.23
N LEU A 173 -4.13 -8.68 -7.34
CA LEU A 173 -3.40 -8.40 -8.58
C LEU A 173 -3.85 -9.30 -9.73
N GLY A 174 -4.29 -10.53 -9.42
CA GLY A 174 -4.97 -11.41 -10.35
C GLY A 174 -4.14 -11.75 -11.59
N ASP A 175 -4.65 -11.41 -12.77
CA ASP A 175 -3.95 -11.57 -14.05
C ASP A 175 -3.17 -10.30 -14.46
N GLN A 176 -3.47 -9.15 -13.85
CA GLN A 176 -2.93 -7.87 -14.28
C GLN A 176 -1.46 -7.68 -13.90
N ALA A 177 -1.09 -8.21 -12.73
CA ALA A 177 0.24 -8.05 -12.19
C ALA A 177 0.65 -9.24 -11.31
N THR A 178 1.94 -9.32 -11.01
CA THR A 178 2.52 -10.32 -10.12
C THR A 178 3.49 -9.63 -9.16
N LEU A 179 3.36 -9.93 -7.87
CA LEU A 179 4.31 -9.50 -6.84
C LEU A 179 5.38 -10.57 -6.67
N GLU A 180 6.61 -10.26 -7.06
CA GLU A 180 7.76 -11.17 -7.05
C GLU A 180 8.65 -10.81 -5.85
N LEU A 181 8.79 -11.73 -4.90
CA LEU A 181 9.68 -11.54 -3.75
C LEU A 181 11.06 -12.15 -4.06
N ALA A 182 12.12 -11.37 -3.88
CA ALA A 182 13.47 -11.87 -4.12
C ALA A 182 13.78 -13.08 -3.23
N GLY A 183 14.43 -14.09 -3.82
CA GLY A 183 14.76 -15.34 -3.12
C GLY A 183 13.60 -16.33 -2.97
N GLN A 184 12.38 -15.99 -3.41
CA GLN A 184 11.30 -16.97 -3.58
C GLN A 184 11.25 -17.43 -5.05
N PRO A 185 11.04 -18.74 -5.31
CA PRO A 185 10.74 -19.20 -6.66
C PRO A 185 9.49 -18.48 -7.19
N VAL A 186 9.57 -17.94 -8.42
CA VAL A 186 8.38 -17.42 -9.10
C VAL A 186 7.50 -18.63 -9.42
N GLU A 187 6.44 -18.83 -8.64
CA GLU A 187 5.50 -19.91 -8.92
C GLU A 187 4.75 -19.59 -10.22
N PRO A 188 4.87 -20.43 -11.26
CA PRO A 188 4.14 -20.20 -12.50
C PRO A 188 2.65 -20.37 -12.22
N LYS A 189 1.85 -19.37 -12.64
CA LYS A 189 0.39 -19.47 -12.63
C LYS A 189 -0.01 -20.64 -13.56
N PRO A 190 -0.87 -21.59 -13.12
CA PRO A 190 -1.35 -22.68 -13.96
C PRO A 190 -2.19 -22.18 -15.13
#